data_AF-A0A3S5DL68-F1
#
_entry.id   AF-A0A3S5DL68-F1
#
_cell.length_a   1.000
_cell.length_b   1.000
_cell.length_c   1.000
_cell.angle_alpha   90.00
_cell.angle_beta   90.00
_cell.angle_gamma   90.00
#
_symmetry.space_group_name_H-M   'P 1'
#
loop_
_entity.id
_entity.type
_entity.pdbx_description
1 polymer ?
#
loop_
_entity_poly.entity_id
_entity_poly.type
_entity_poly.pdbx_seq_one_letter_code
_entity_poly.pdbx_strand_id
1 'polypeptide(L)'
;MDIGAEGLKLHPLMIVRGSRMAAQYRRGEVTPMSLDAYAGLAADLIRRTPPEIVYHRISATAQAPTLIAPDWCGPRWAALQAIGERLARDGGQGSALGRSWRT
;
A
#
# COMPACT_ATOMS: atom_id res chain seq x y z
N MET A 1 17.95 -21.74 -6.53
CA MET A 1 16.62 -21.80 -5.90
C MET A 1 15.94 -20.47 -6.18
N ASP A 2 15.16 -20.41 -7.26
CA ASP A 2 14.27 -19.30 -7.62
C ASP A 2 13.02 -19.32 -6.73
N ILE A 3 13.17 -18.97 -5.45
CA ILE A 3 12.05 -18.91 -4.50
C ILE A 3 11.36 -17.54 -4.52
N GLY A 4 11.45 -16.81 -5.63
CA GLY A 4 10.85 -15.49 -5.79
C GLY A 4 9.33 -15.57 -5.99
N ALA A 5 8.60 -14.62 -5.43
CA ALA A 5 7.19 -14.46 -5.75
C ALA A 5 7.03 -13.86 -7.16
N GLU A 6 6.15 -14.43 -7.98
CA GLU A 6 5.83 -13.91 -9.33
C GLU A 6 4.87 -12.71 -9.27
N GLY A 7 4.18 -12.51 -8.15
CA GLY A 7 3.23 -11.43 -7.98
C GLY A 7 3.04 -10.97 -6.55
N LEU A 8 2.69 -9.70 -6.40
CA LEU A 8 2.49 -9.02 -5.12
C LEU A 8 1.08 -8.46 -5.00
N LYS A 9 0.54 -8.50 -3.76
CA LYS A 9 -0.70 -7.82 -3.37
C LYS A 9 -0.38 -6.93 -2.18
N LEU A 10 -0.42 -5.62 -2.39
CA LEU A 10 -0.21 -4.66 -1.32
C LEU A 10 -1.55 -4.08 -0.87
N HIS A 11 -1.80 -4.15 0.44
CA HIS A 11 -2.99 -3.61 1.09
C HIS A 11 -2.55 -2.66 2.22
N PRO A 12 -3.21 -1.52 2.39
CA PRO A 12 -3.01 -0.71 3.58
C PRO A 12 -3.52 -1.46 4.81
N LEU A 13 -2.85 -1.28 5.95
CA LEU A 13 -3.30 -1.88 7.19
C LEU A 13 -4.57 -1.17 7.68
N MET A 14 -5.70 -1.85 7.52
CA MET A 14 -6.99 -1.39 8.01
C MET A 14 -7.31 -2.03 9.36
N ILE A 15 -7.68 -1.20 10.31
CA ILE A 15 -8.26 -1.61 11.59
C ILE A 15 -9.76 -1.75 11.35
N VAL A 16 -10.27 -2.98 11.44
CA VAL A 16 -11.67 -3.30 11.16
C VAL A 16 -12.39 -3.78 12.42
N ARG A 17 -13.70 -3.54 12.47
CA ARG A 17 -14.60 -3.96 13.55
C ARG A 17 -14.48 -5.47 13.82
N GLY A 18 -14.45 -5.83 15.10
CA GLY A 18 -14.33 -7.22 15.54
C GLY A 18 -12.91 -7.80 15.51
N SER A 19 -11.93 -7.07 14.97
CA SER A 19 -10.54 -7.53 14.99
C SER A 19 -9.87 -7.32 16.36
N ARG A 20 -8.85 -8.14 16.67
CA ARG A 20 -7.96 -7.91 17.83
C ARG A 20 -7.36 -6.50 17.80
N MET A 21 -7.02 -6.02 16.60
CA MET A 21 -6.43 -4.71 16.38
C MET A 21 -7.39 -3.56 16.71
N ALA A 22 -8.70 -3.76 16.56
CA ALA A 22 -9.69 -2.79 17.02
C ALA A 22 -9.69 -2.63 18.55
N ALA A 23 -9.41 -3.69 19.31
CA ALA A 23 -9.24 -3.58 20.76
C ALA A 23 -7.93 -2.87 21.12
N GLN A 24 -6.84 -3.16 20.40
CA GLN A 24 -5.53 -2.52 20.59
C GLN A 24 -5.57 -1.02 20.26
N TYR A 25 -6.23 -0.65 19.15
CA TYR A 25 -6.44 0.73 18.73
C TYR A 25 -7.20 1.54 19.78
N ARG A 26 -8.28 0.97 20.34
CA ARG A 26 -9.04 1.62 21.44
C ARG A 26 -8.22 1.85 22.71
N ARG A 27 -7.18 1.05 22.94
CA ARG A 27 -6.23 1.22 24.05
C ARG A 27 -5.02 2.09 23.70
N GLY A 28 -4.93 2.62 22.48
CA GLY A 28 -3.80 3.43 22.02
C GLY A 28 -2.51 2.66 21.72
N GLU A 29 -2.58 1.32 21.60
CA GLU A 29 -1.40 0.46 21.38
C GLU A 29 -0.95 0.39 19.91
N VAL A 30 -1.85 0.77 18.99
CA VAL A 30 -1.60 0.75 17.55
C VAL A 30 -1.98 2.09 16.99
N THR A 31 -1.10 2.68 16.17
CA THR A 31 -1.38 3.90 15.43
C THR A 31 -1.39 3.60 13.94
N PRO A 32 -2.52 3.82 13.23
CA PRO A 32 -2.61 3.69 11.79
C PRO A 32 -1.62 4.61 11.08
N MET A 33 -1.09 4.13 9.95
CA MET A 33 -0.22 4.93 9.09
C MET A 33 -1.02 6.06 8.41
N SER A 34 -0.41 7.23 8.25
CA SER A 34 -0.99 8.31 7.44
C SER A 34 -1.00 7.92 5.95
N LEU A 35 -1.88 8.54 5.17
CA LEU A 35 -1.92 8.33 3.72
C LEU A 35 -0.56 8.64 3.08
N ASP A 36 0.06 9.74 3.51
CA ASP A 36 1.35 10.19 2.97
C ASP A 36 2.47 9.18 3.23
N ALA A 37 2.57 8.68 4.46
CA ALA A 37 3.55 7.68 4.84
C ALA A 37 3.32 6.34 4.10
N TYR A 38 2.06 5.91 3.96
CA TYR A 38 1.73 4.72 3.18
C TYR A 38 2.09 4.88 1.71
N ALA A 39 1.70 6.00 1.10
CA ALA A 39 1.97 6.26 -0.31
C ALA A 39 3.48 6.35 -0.58
N GLY A 40 4.25 6.94 0.32
CA GLY A 40 5.72 6.96 0.27
C GLY A 40 6.31 5.55 0.31
N LEU A 41 5.94 4.77 1.33
CA LEU A 41 6.44 3.39 1.48
C LEU A 41 6.04 2.49 0.31
N ALA A 42 4.79 2.60 -0.16
CA ALA A 42 4.28 1.83 -1.28
C ALA A 42 5.02 2.19 -2.59
N ALA A 43 5.23 3.49 -2.87
CA ALA A 43 5.97 3.92 -4.04
C ALA A 43 7.42 3.43 -4.01
N ASP A 44 8.09 3.52 -2.85
CA ASP A 44 9.47 3.02 -2.70
C ASP A 44 9.56 1.51 -2.89
N LEU A 45 8.59 0.75 -2.37
CA LEU A 45 8.51 -0.69 -2.59
C LEU A 45 8.34 -1.02 -4.07
N ILE A 46 7.43 -0.32 -4.76
CA ILE A 46 7.19 -0.51 -6.20
C ILE A 46 8.45 -0.21 -7.00
N ARG A 47 9.12 0.92 -6.75
CA ARG A 47 10.36 1.32 -7.44
C ARG A 47 11.49 0.32 -7.28
N ARG A 48 11.53 -0.40 -6.15
CA ARG A 48 12.52 -1.43 -5.81
C ARG A 48 12.08 -2.86 -6.18
N THR A 49 10.89 -3.03 -6.74
CA THR A 49 10.40 -4.33 -7.17
C THR A 49 10.85 -4.58 -8.62
N PRO A 50 11.48 -5.73 -8.92
CA PRO A 50 11.86 -6.10 -10.28
C PRO A 50 10.68 -6.01 -11.26
N PRO A 51 10.89 -5.58 -12.52
CA PRO A 51 9.82 -5.41 -13.49
C PRO A 51 9.04 -6.71 -13.78
N GLU A 52 9.69 -7.87 -13.68
CA GLU A 52 9.07 -9.18 -13.87
C GLU A 52 8.02 -9.56 -12.81
N ILE A 53 7.95 -8.87 -11.66
CA ILE A 53 6.97 -9.15 -10.61
C ILE A 53 5.68 -8.36 -10.85
N VAL A 54 4.53 -9.04 -10.91
CA VAL A 54 3.24 -8.38 -11.17
C VAL A 54 2.58 -7.91 -9.87
N TYR A 55 2.34 -6.60 -9.74
CA TYR A 55 1.42 -6.10 -8.71
C TYR A 55 -0.03 -6.36 -9.11
N HIS A 56 -0.69 -7.32 -8.45
CA HIS A 56 -2.12 -7.55 -8.63
C HIS A 56 -2.98 -6.43 -8.04
N ARG A 57 -2.47 -5.77 -6.99
CA ARG A 57 -3.05 -4.53 -6.43
C ARG A 57 -2.05 -3.84 -5.53
N ILE A 58 -2.21 -2.53 -5.42
CA ILE A 58 -1.40 -1.65 -4.55
C ILE A 58 -2.22 -0.96 -3.46
N SER A 59 -3.53 -1.23 -3.41
CA SER A 59 -4.44 -0.69 -2.40
C SER A 59 -5.65 -1.63 -2.21
N ALA A 60 -6.35 -1.44 -1.10
CA ALA A 60 -7.62 -2.05 -0.75
C ALA A 60 -8.45 -1.05 0.09
N THR A 61 -9.77 -1.23 0.10
CA THR A 61 -10.70 -0.36 0.84
C THR A 61 -11.63 -1.15 1.73
N ALA A 62 -12.07 -0.53 2.82
CA ALA A 62 -13.20 -1.00 3.63
C ALA A 62 -14.11 0.19 3.96
N GLN A 63 -15.41 -0.03 4.05
CA GLN A 63 -16.38 1.04 4.34
C GLN A 63 -16.79 1.01 5.81
N ALA A 64 -17.27 2.15 6.33
CA ALA A 64 -18.01 2.15 7.59
C ALA A 64 -19.29 1.29 7.46
N PRO A 65 -19.74 0.61 8.53
CA PRO A 65 -19.19 0.60 9.88
C PRO A 65 -18.04 -0.42 10.09
N THR A 66 -17.61 -1.12 9.04
CA THR A 66 -16.54 -2.14 9.14
C THR A 66 -15.18 -1.52 9.37
N LEU A 67 -14.83 -0.45 8.65
CA LEU A 67 -13.59 0.30 8.85
C LEU A 67 -13.67 1.12 10.15
N ILE A 68 -12.63 1.03 10.98
CA ILE A 68 -12.42 1.87 12.16
C ILE A 68 -11.33 2.91 11.91
N ALA A 69 -10.23 2.51 11.27
CA ALA A 69 -9.13 3.40 10.89
C ALA A 69 -8.19 2.72 9.88
N PRO A 70 -7.37 3.47 9.13
CA PRO A 70 -7.46 4.92 8.96
C PRO A 70 -8.55 5.31 7.95
N ASP A 71 -9.14 6.49 8.11
CA ASP A 71 -10.31 6.93 7.32
C ASP A 71 -10.03 7.01 5.81
N TRP A 72 -8.78 7.27 5.43
CA TRP A 72 -8.37 7.34 4.02
C TRP A 72 -8.48 5.98 3.29
N CYS A 73 -8.63 4.87 4.01
CA CYS A 73 -8.92 3.56 3.42
C CYS A 73 -10.38 3.39 2.98
N GLY A 74 -11.27 4.33 3.29
CA GLY A 74 -12.65 4.32 2.78
C GLY A 74 -12.70 4.63 1.28
N PRO A 75 -12.20 5.81 0.84
CA PRO A 75 -12.18 6.18 -0.56
C PRO A 75 -11.23 5.33 -1.40
N ARG A 76 -11.71 4.81 -2.53
CA ARG A 76 -10.91 3.97 -3.46
C ARG A 76 -9.69 4.69 -4.05
N TRP A 77 -9.81 5.98 -4.32
CA TRP A 77 -8.85 6.69 -5.16
C TRP A 77 -7.71 7.36 -4.40
N ALA A 78 -7.88 7.69 -3.12
CA ALA A 78 -6.92 8.49 -2.36
C ALA A 78 -5.51 7.87 -2.34
N ALA A 79 -5.41 6.59 -1.99
CA ALA A 79 -4.13 5.87 -2.00
C ALA A 79 -3.54 5.72 -3.42
N LEU A 80 -4.38 5.43 -4.42
CA LEU A 80 -3.91 5.22 -5.79
C LEU A 80 -3.35 6.51 -6.40
N GLN A 81 -4.01 7.65 -6.17
CA GLN A 81 -3.57 8.95 -6.63
C GLN A 81 -2.25 9.35 -5.95
N ALA A 82 -2.19 9.25 -4.61
CA ALA A 82 -0.99 9.59 -3.86
C ALA A 82 0.23 8.73 -4.25
N ILE A 83 0.02 7.43 -4.51
CA ILE A 83 1.08 6.55 -5.02
C ILE A 83 1.46 6.94 -6.45
N GLY A 84 0.48 7.16 -7.32
CA GLY A 84 0.68 7.52 -8.73
C GLY A 84 1.50 8.81 -8.90
N GLU A 85 1.18 9.84 -8.11
CA GLU A 85 1.93 11.11 -8.10
C GLU A 85 3.40 10.92 -7.73
N ARG A 86 3.67 10.07 -6.73
CA ARG A 86 5.03 9.74 -6.29
C ARG A 86 5.79 8.96 -7.36
N LEU A 87 5.16 7.96 -7.98
CA LEU A 87 5.78 7.19 -9.06
C LEU A 87 6.03 8.05 -10.31
N ALA A 88 5.12 8.98 -10.63
CA ALA A 88 5.30 9.91 -11.75
C ALA A 88 6.50 10.84 -11.52
N ARG A 89 6.71 11.28 -10.28
CA ARG A 89 7.83 12.16 -9.91
C ARG A 89 9.16 11.41 -9.75
N ASP A 90 9.15 10.25 -9.10
CA ASP A 90 10.36 9.58 -8.59
C ASP A 90 10.76 8.36 -9.43
N GLY A 91 9.92 7.93 -10.37
CA GLY A 91 10.10 6.78 -11.26
C GLY A 91 9.16 5.62 -10.95
N GLY A 92 8.84 4.82 -11.98
CA GLY A 92 7.96 3.65 -11.88
C GLY A 92 8.65 2.40 -11.31
N GLN A 93 7.99 1.25 -11.46
CA GLN A 93 8.50 -0.05 -10.98
C GLN A 93 9.89 -0.36 -11.57
N GLY A 94 10.79 -0.90 -10.74
CA GLY A 94 12.15 -1.26 -11.11
C GLY A 94 13.11 -0.07 -11.34
N SER A 95 12.62 1.18 -11.28
CA SER A 95 13.46 2.37 -11.51
C SER A 95 14.60 2.52 -10.50
N ALA A 96 14.36 2.18 -9.22
CA ALA A 96 15.40 2.21 -8.20
C ALA A 96 16.43 1.08 -8.36
N LEU A 97 16.18 0.11 -9.26
CA LEU A 97 17.11 -0.97 -9.62
C LEU A 97 17.85 -0.70 -10.93
N GLY A 98 17.60 0.43 -11.61
CA GLY A 98 18.07 0.67 -12.98
C GLY A 98 17.41 -0.24 -14.03
N ARG A 99 16.37 -0.98 -13.65
CA ARG A 99 15.61 -1.92 -14.49
C ARG A 99 14.14 -1.46 -14.60
N SER A 100 13.92 -0.20 -14.95
CA SER A 100 12.56 0.33 -15.08
C SER A 100 11.70 -0.55 -15.98
N TRP A 101 10.44 -0.78 -15.59
CA TRP A 101 9.44 -1.37 -16.48
C TRP A 101 9.37 -0.57 -17.78
N ARG A 102 9.42 -1.27 -18.91
CA ARG A 102 9.30 -0.69 -20.25
C ARG A 102 8.08 -1.30 -20.92
N THR A 103 7.17 -0.45 -21.39
CA THR A 103 6.01 -0.80 -22.22
C THR A 103 6.41 -1.04 -23.66
#